data_AF-A0A975AA69-F1
#
_entry.id   AF-A0A975AA69-F1
#
_cell.length_a   1.000
_cell.length_b   1.000
_cell.length_c   1.000
_cell.angle_alpha   90.00
_cell.angle_beta   90.00
_cell.angle_gamma   90.00
#
_symmetry.space_group_name_H-M   'P 1'
#
loop_
_entity.id
_entity.type
_entity.pdbx_description
1 polymer ?
#
loop_
_entity_poly.entity_id
_entity_poly.type
_entity_poly.pdbx_seq_one_letter_code
_entity_poly.pdbx_strand_id
1 'polypeptide(L)'
;MSTTTSETDGGPKKAGLFDIRNIIGALLALYGVILSLAGLLGEHEPEKTGGVNANLWTGLALLAVGLGFFAWAKLRPIVVPPDVDGPDDDPSRPAPQRKRPPAH
;
A
#
# COMPACT_ATOMS: atom_id res chain seq x y z
N MET A 1 30.93 23.84 31.10
CA MET A 1 30.85 22.45 30.61
C MET A 1 29.57 22.37 29.77
N SER A 2 29.67 22.57 28.46
CA SER A 2 28.50 22.59 27.57
C SER A 2 28.30 21.19 27.01
N THR A 3 27.35 20.45 27.55
CA THR A 3 26.93 19.15 27.01
C THR A 3 25.96 19.37 25.87
N THR A 4 26.44 19.05 24.67
CA THR A 4 25.74 19.04 23.38
C THR A 4 24.48 18.19 23.43
N THR A 5 23.34 18.79 23.10
CA THR A 5 22.10 18.10 22.72
C THR A 5 22.36 17.36 21.41
N SER A 6 22.43 16.03 21.45
CA SER A 6 22.41 15.22 20.23
C SER A 6 20.98 15.16 19.70
N GLU A 7 20.76 15.97 18.68
CA GLU A 7 19.63 16.06 17.76
C GLU A 7 19.19 14.65 17.29
N THR A 8 17.92 14.30 17.52
CA THR A 8 17.32 13.05 17.04
C THR A 8 17.20 13.12 15.51
N ASP A 9 18.00 12.32 14.81
CA ASP A 9 17.96 12.18 13.35
C ASP A 9 16.69 11.42 12.90
N GLY A 10 15.57 12.15 12.84
CA GLY A 10 14.28 11.70 12.33
C GLY A 10 14.22 11.74 10.81
N GLY A 11 15.03 10.92 10.13
CA GLY A 11 14.99 10.81 8.68
C GLY A 11 13.59 10.41 8.16
N PRO A 12 13.10 10.98 7.04
CA PRO A 12 11.74 10.73 6.54
C PRO A 12 11.53 9.25 6.22
N LYS A 13 10.68 8.60 7.02
CA LYS A 13 10.36 7.17 6.87
C LYS A 13 9.41 7.03 5.68
N LYS A 14 9.94 6.58 4.54
CA LYS A 14 9.10 6.24 3.38
C LYS A 14 8.14 5.11 3.79
N ALA A 15 6.86 5.41 3.94
CA ALA A 15 5.82 4.38 4.02
C ALA A 15 5.63 3.61 2.69
N GLY A 16 6.54 3.81 1.73
CA GLY A 16 6.36 3.51 0.31
C GLY A 16 6.24 2.02 -0.05
N LEU A 17 6.50 1.10 0.88
CA LEU A 17 6.28 -0.33 0.62
C LEU A 17 4.80 -0.73 0.76
N PHE A 18 4.01 0.01 1.56
CA PHE A 18 2.58 -0.23 1.78
C PHE A 18 1.69 0.82 1.08
N ASP A 19 2.09 1.30 -0.10
CA ASP A 19 1.22 2.13 -0.93
C ASP A 19 0.12 1.26 -1.56
N ILE A 20 -1.15 1.64 -1.35
CA ILE A 20 -2.31 0.94 -1.91
C ILE A 20 -2.23 0.79 -3.44
N ARG A 21 -1.57 1.73 -4.14
CA ARG A 21 -1.39 1.67 -5.60
C ARG A 21 -0.51 0.51 -6.03
N ASN A 22 0.50 0.16 -5.24
CA ASN A 22 1.33 -1.01 -5.50
C ASN A 22 0.55 -2.31 -5.25
N ILE A 23 -0.27 -2.35 -4.20
CA ILE A 23 -1.10 -3.53 -3.88
C ILE A 23 -2.14 -3.76 -5.00
N ILE A 24 -2.89 -2.72 -5.36
CA ILE A 24 -3.88 -2.78 -6.45
C ILE A 24 -3.19 -3.14 -7.77
N GLY A 25 -2.07 -2.48 -8.09
CA GLY A 25 -1.30 -2.76 -9.31
C GLY A 25 -0.82 -4.20 -9.39
N ALA A 26 -0.32 -4.77 -8.29
CA ALA A 26 0.13 -6.15 -8.23
C ALA A 26 -1.01 -7.16 -8.36
N LEU A 27 -2.14 -6.91 -7.71
CA LEU A 27 -3.33 -7.75 -7.84
C LEU A 27 -3.85 -7.74 -9.29
N LEU A 28 -3.99 -6.57 -9.90
CA LEU A 28 -4.43 -6.44 -11.29
C LEU A 28 -3.45 -7.12 -12.25
N ALA A 29 -2.13 -6.93 -12.05
CA ALA A 29 -1.12 -7.56 -12.88
C ALA A 29 -1.16 -9.09 -12.74
N LEU A 30 -1.29 -9.63 -11.53
CA LEU A 30 -1.39 -11.07 -11.28
C LEU A 30 -2.62 -11.66 -11.98
N TYR A 31 -3.81 -11.07 -11.80
CA TYR A 31 -5.01 -11.50 -12.50
C TYR A 31 -4.87 -11.34 -14.02
N GLY A 32 -4.25 -10.27 -14.49
CA GLY A 32 -3.97 -10.03 -15.90
C GLY A 32 -3.09 -11.12 -16.51
N VAL A 33 -2.04 -11.56 -15.81
CA VAL A 33 -1.20 -12.69 -16.21
C VAL A 33 -2.01 -13.97 -16.27
N ILE A 34 -2.78 -14.29 -15.23
CA ILE A 34 -3.60 -15.51 -15.17
C ILE A 34 -4.60 -15.54 -16.34
N LEU A 35 -5.30 -14.43 -16.60
CA LEU A 35 -6.27 -14.33 -17.69
C LEU A 35 -5.61 -14.36 -19.07
N SER A 36 -4.44 -13.76 -19.23
CA SER A 36 -3.67 -13.84 -20.48
C SER A 36 -3.22 -15.27 -20.75
N LEU A 37 -2.73 -15.98 -19.74
CA LEU A 37 -2.37 -17.40 -19.85
C LEU A 37 -3.59 -18.27 -20.13
N ALA A 38 -4.72 -18.02 -19.47
CA ALA A 38 -5.98 -18.71 -19.74
C ALA A 38 -6.48 -18.45 -21.17
N GLY A 39 -6.25 -17.25 -21.71
CA GLY A 39 -6.56 -16.91 -23.09
C GLY A 39 -5.61 -17.58 -24.10
N LEU A 40 -4.32 -17.68 -23.80
CA LEU A 40 -3.31 -18.25 -24.70
C LEU A 40 -3.28 -19.78 -24.70
N LEU A 41 -3.41 -20.39 -23.52
CA LEU A 41 -3.25 -21.82 -23.29
C LEU A 41 -4.57 -22.56 -23.12
N GLY A 42 -5.66 -21.83 -22.83
CA GLY A 42 -6.97 -22.42 -22.66
C GLY A 42 -7.63 -22.78 -23.99
N GLU A 43 -8.41 -23.85 -23.94
CA GLU A 43 -9.34 -24.23 -25.00
C GLU A 43 -10.38 -23.11 -25.13
N HIS A 44 -10.36 -22.40 -26.26
CA HIS A 44 -11.31 -21.35 -26.55
C HIS A 44 -12.40 -21.93 -27.45
N GLU A 45 -13.67 -21.77 -27.07
CA GLU A 45 -14.83 -22.06 -27.91
C GLU A 45 -15.26 -20.77 -28.62
N PRO A 46 -14.73 -20.49 -29.83
CA PRO A 46 -15.01 -19.24 -30.55
C PRO A 46 -16.51 -19.06 -30.84
N GLU A 47 -17.29 -20.14 -30.88
CA GLU A 47 -18.75 -20.10 -31.07
C GLU A 47 -19.48 -19.43 -29.90
N LYS A 48 -18.95 -19.52 -28.67
CA LYS A 48 -19.57 -18.91 -27.48
C LYS A 48 -19.15 -17.46 -27.27
N THR A 49 -18.04 -17.04 -27.87
CA THR A 49 -17.44 -15.71 -27.63
C THR A 49 -17.45 -14.79 -28.85
N GLY A 50 -18.17 -15.18 -29.91
CA GLY A 50 -18.26 -14.40 -31.15
C GLY A 50 -16.91 -14.28 -31.88
N GLY A 51 -16.04 -15.28 -31.74
CA GLY A 51 -14.72 -15.32 -32.37
C GLY A 51 -13.62 -14.54 -31.65
N VAL A 52 -13.92 -13.85 -30.54
CA VAL A 52 -12.95 -13.03 -29.80
C VAL A 52 -12.60 -13.70 -28.47
N ASN A 53 -11.30 -13.78 -28.13
CA ASN A 53 -10.87 -14.36 -26.86
C ASN A 53 -11.00 -13.33 -25.73
N ALA A 54 -12.11 -13.41 -24.98
CA ALA A 54 -12.42 -12.49 -23.90
C ALA A 54 -11.36 -12.51 -22.77
N ASN A 55 -10.85 -13.70 -22.41
CA ASN A 55 -9.83 -13.84 -21.38
C ASN A 55 -8.53 -13.11 -21.77
N LEU A 56 -8.12 -13.25 -23.04
CA LEU A 56 -6.91 -12.61 -23.54
C LEU A 56 -7.03 -11.08 -23.52
N TRP A 57 -8.11 -10.53 -24.10
CA TRP A 57 -8.32 -9.08 -24.12
C TRP A 57 -8.46 -8.48 -22.72
N THR A 58 -9.20 -9.16 -21.84
CA THR A 58 -9.35 -8.74 -20.45
C THR A 58 -8.01 -8.80 -19.71
N GLY A 59 -7.23 -9.87 -19.92
CA GLY A 59 -5.90 -10.03 -19.34
C GLY A 59 -4.95 -8.92 -19.78
N LEU A 60 -4.91 -8.61 -21.07
CA LEU A 60 -4.09 -7.52 -21.62
C LEU A 60 -4.51 -6.14 -21.08
N ALA A 61 -5.82 -5.88 -20.97
CA ALA A 61 -6.32 -4.64 -20.38
C ALA A 61 -5.90 -4.51 -18.91
N LEU A 62 -6.03 -5.58 -18.11
CA LEU A 62 -5.62 -5.61 -16.72
C LEU A 62 -4.10 -5.40 -16.55
N LEU A 63 -3.30 -6.00 -17.43
CA LEU A 63 -1.85 -5.79 -17.44
C LEU A 63 -1.52 -4.31 -17.71
N ALA A 64 -2.12 -3.71 -18.73
CA ALA A 64 -1.90 -2.30 -19.06
C ALA A 64 -2.27 -1.38 -17.89
N VAL A 65 -3.42 -1.61 -17.24
CA VAL A 65 -3.85 -0.83 -16.07
C VAL A 65 -2.91 -1.06 -14.88
N GLY A 66 -2.53 -2.31 -14.58
CA GLY A 66 -1.61 -2.64 -13.49
C GLY A 66 -0.24 -1.97 -13.65
N LEU A 67 0.32 -1.99 -14.87
CA LEU A 67 1.53 -1.25 -15.24
C LEU A 67 1.36 0.26 -15.05
N GLY A 68 0.21 0.81 -15.42
CA GLY A 68 -0.15 2.21 -15.18
C GLY A 68 -0.13 2.57 -13.69
N PHE A 69 -0.67 1.71 -12.83
CA PHE A 69 -0.63 1.90 -11.38
C PHE A 69 0.79 1.91 -10.82
N PHE A 70 1.65 0.99 -11.27
CA PHE A 70 3.05 0.98 -10.86
C PHE A 70 3.81 2.22 -11.35
N ALA A 71 3.59 2.63 -12.60
CA ALA A 71 4.18 3.86 -13.13
C ALA A 71 3.72 5.08 -12.32
N TRP A 72 2.44 5.16 -11.96
CA TRP A 72 1.90 6.25 -11.17
C TRP A 72 2.41 6.27 -9.73
N ALA A 73 2.50 5.11 -9.08
CA ALA A 73 3.09 4.98 -7.75
C ALA A 73 4.56 5.45 -7.75
N LYS A 74 5.32 5.10 -8.80
CA LYS A 74 6.71 5.53 -8.98
C LYS A 74 6.82 7.04 -9.22
N LEU A 75 5.88 7.63 -9.97
CA LEU A 75 5.85 9.07 -10.28
C LEU A 75 5.40 9.94 -9.09
N ARG A 76 4.55 9.40 -8.20
CA ARG A 76 3.99 10.13 -7.04
C ARG A 76 4.16 9.35 -5.74
N PRO A 77 5.39 9.22 -5.21
CA PRO A 77 5.64 8.53 -3.96
C PRO A 77 4.97 9.27 -2.78
N ILE A 78 4.27 8.53 -1.92
CA ILE A 78 3.72 9.07 -0.67
C ILE A 78 4.85 9.17 0.35
N VAL A 79 5.13 10.39 0.80
CA VAL A 79 6.05 10.67 1.90
C VAL A 79 5.20 10.83 3.15
N VAL A 80 5.39 9.94 4.11
CA VAL A 80 4.80 10.08 5.45
C VAL A 80 5.78 10.93 6.27
N PRO A 81 5.35 12.08 6.82
CA PRO A 81 6.18 12.84 7.75
C PRO A 81 6.61 11.96 8.92
N PRO A 82 7.85 12.09 9.42
CA PRO A 82 8.23 11.46 10.69
C PRO A 82 7.25 11.92 11.77
N ASP A 83 6.92 10.99 12.66
CA ASP A 83 5.90 11.09 13.70
C ASP A 83 5.73 12.53 14.22
N VAL A 84 4.51 13.07 14.10
CA VAL A 84 4.10 14.14 15.01
C VAL A 84 4.15 13.52 16.39
N ASP A 85 5.00 14.06 17.27
CA ASP A 85 5.05 13.70 18.68
C ASP A 85 3.61 13.51 19.18
N GLY A 86 3.32 12.33 19.74
CA GLY A 86 2.01 12.01 20.28
C GLY A 86 1.54 13.13 21.21
N PRO A 87 0.21 13.37 21.33
CA PRO A 87 -0.34 14.56 21.96
C PRO A 87 0.29 14.79 23.33
N ASP A 88 1.19 15.76 23.32
CA ASP A 88 1.86 16.41 24.42
C ASP A 88 2.34 15.47 25.54
N ASP A 89 3.67 15.35 25.65
CA ASP A 89 4.32 15.46 26.96
C ASP A 89 3.98 16.85 27.53
N ASP A 90 2.68 17.12 27.78
CA ASP A 90 2.21 18.27 28.50
C ASP A 90 2.57 18.00 29.96
N PRO A 91 3.58 18.69 30.52
CA PRO A 91 3.97 18.48 31.92
C PRO A 91 2.85 18.85 32.90
N SER A 92 1.77 19.48 32.42
CA SER A 92 0.57 19.78 33.20
C SER A 92 -0.51 18.69 33.14
N ARG A 93 -0.34 17.64 32.33
CA ARG A 93 -1.28 16.50 32.28
C ARG A 93 -1.14 15.64 33.54
N PRO A 94 -2.13 15.61 34.44
CA PRO A 94 -2.01 14.84 35.67
C PRO A 94 -1.98 13.35 35.35
N ALA A 95 -1.02 12.63 35.95
CA ALA A 95 -0.90 11.19 35.79
C ALA A 95 -2.23 10.50 36.14
N PRO A 96 -2.67 9.48 35.35
CA PRO A 96 -3.92 8.79 35.61
C PRO A 96 -3.85 8.15 37.00
N GLN A 97 -4.61 8.72 37.95
CA GLN A 97 -4.70 8.17 39.29
C GLN A 97 -5.36 6.80 39.21
N ARG A 98 -4.57 5.73 39.32
CA ARG A 98 -5.08 4.39 39.56
C ARG A 98 -5.89 4.44 40.85
N LYS A 99 -7.21 4.48 40.74
CA LYS A 99 -8.11 4.29 41.89
C LYS A 99 -7.79 2.93 42.48
N ARG A 100 -7.11 2.93 43.63
CA ARG A 100 -6.81 1.72 44.39
C ARG A 100 -8.16 1.14 44.84
N PRO A 101 -8.51 -0.11 44.51
CA PRO A 101 -9.77 -0.68 44.95
C PRO A 101 -9.80 -0.74 46.49
N PRO A 102 -10.96 -0.50 47.13
CA PRO A 102 -11.07 -0.51 48.58
C PRO A 102 -10.77 -1.91 49.10
N ALA A 103 -9.89 -1.99 50.09
CA ALA A 103 -9.68 -3.21 50.85
C ALA A 103 -10.89 -3.41 51.75
N HIS A 104 -11.62 -4.49 51.52
CA HIS A 104 -12.63 -5.04 52.43
C HIS A 104 -12.08 -6.30 53.07
#